data_AF-A0A9D4EU33-F1
#
_entry.id   AF-A0A9D4EU33-F1
#
_cell.length_a   1.000
_cell.length_b   1.000
_cell.length_c   1.000
_cell.angle_alpha   90.00
_cell.angle_beta   90.00
_cell.angle_gamma   90.00
#
_symmetry.space_group_name_H-M   'P 1'
#
loop_
_entity.id
_entity.type
_entity.pdbx_description
1 polymer ?
#
loop_
_entity_poly.entity_id
_entity_poly.type
_entity_poly.pdbx_seq_one_letter_code
_entity_poly.pdbx_strand_id
1 'polypeptide(L)'
;MMDLRPGRVVKYRTNSKEPKKKKAKIHTHLTMEQHEAMVDWLKSNELLYNKKLDSYKDTKKETFLWEKQAEIIGVNGDELKIWYNSLRTRYTKLKKTKSGDGAPEQSDRDQWALNSFSLLAPFTYEVKKRTVVSVSKSYHCYIYN
;
A
#
# COMPACT_ATOMS: atom_id res chain seq x y z
N MET A 1 -55.10 -28.04 2.91
CA MET A 1 -54.43 -26.80 2.44
C MET A 1 -53.34 -26.50 3.46
N MET A 2 -52.09 -26.91 3.17
CA MET A 2 -50.94 -26.74 4.06
C MET A 2 -49.89 -25.95 3.27
N ASP A 3 -49.72 -24.67 3.62
CA ASP A 3 -48.72 -23.81 3.01
C ASP A 3 -47.32 -24.18 3.51
N LEU A 4 -46.55 -24.85 2.65
CA LEU A 4 -45.13 -25.10 2.84
C LEU A 4 -44.36 -23.77 2.76
N ARG A 5 -43.76 -23.33 3.86
CA ARG A 5 -42.84 -22.17 3.89
C ARG A 5 -41.65 -22.42 2.94
N PRO A 6 -41.37 -21.52 1.97
CA PRO A 6 -40.19 -21.67 1.12
C PRO A 6 -38.91 -21.47 1.93
N GLY A 7 -38.03 -22.47 1.87
CA GLY A 7 -36.73 -22.49 2.54
C GLY A 7 -35.83 -21.34 2.09
N ARG A 8 -35.18 -20.67 3.06
CA ARG A 8 -34.21 -19.61 2.82
C ARG A 8 -32.94 -20.21 2.19
N VAL A 9 -32.69 -19.90 0.91
CA VAL A 9 -31.48 -20.33 0.20
C VAL A 9 -30.25 -19.66 0.83
N VAL A 10 -29.47 -20.44 1.58
CA VAL A 10 -28.17 -20.00 2.11
C VAL A 10 -27.18 -19.99 0.94
N LYS A 11 -26.86 -18.80 0.41
CA LYS A 11 -25.81 -18.64 -0.60
C LYS A 11 -24.45 -18.83 0.07
N TYR A 12 -23.86 -20.02 -0.04
CA TYR A 12 -22.46 -20.22 0.35
C TYR A 12 -21.56 -19.45 -0.62
N ARG A 13 -20.73 -18.55 -0.07
CA ARG A 13 -19.73 -17.78 -0.82
C ARG A 13 -18.61 -18.72 -1.25
N THR A 14 -18.62 -19.17 -2.51
CA THR A 14 -17.51 -19.92 -3.10
C THR A 14 -16.31 -19.00 -3.23
N ASN A 15 -15.29 -19.23 -2.41
CA ASN A 15 -14.03 -18.49 -2.45
C ASN A 15 -13.09 -19.09 -3.51
N SER A 16 -13.57 -19.24 -4.75
CA SER A 16 -12.76 -19.69 -5.88
C SER A 16 -11.97 -18.51 -6.42
N LYS A 17 -10.89 -18.12 -5.73
CA LYS A 17 -9.91 -17.19 -6.30
C LYS A 17 -8.95 -18.00 -7.13
N GLU A 18 -9.15 -18.01 -8.45
CA GLU A 18 -8.14 -18.51 -9.37
C GLU A 18 -6.79 -17.82 -9.12
N PRO A 19 -5.67 -18.55 -9.17
CA PRO A 19 -4.35 -17.97 -8.98
C PRO A 19 -4.07 -16.99 -10.12
N LYS A 20 -4.14 -15.69 -9.82
CA LYS A 20 -3.80 -14.63 -10.78
C LYS A 20 -2.35 -14.83 -11.24
N LYS A 21 -2.13 -14.94 -12.55
CA LYS A 21 -0.80 -14.99 -13.16
C LYS A 21 0.02 -13.81 -12.64
N LYS A 22 1.22 -14.10 -12.10
CA LYS A 22 2.12 -13.06 -11.57
C LYS A 22 2.57 -12.18 -12.74
N LYS A 23 2.28 -10.88 -12.68
CA LYS A 23 2.79 -9.91 -13.66
C LYS A 23 4.33 -9.91 -13.61
N ALA A 24 4.97 -9.73 -14.75
CA ALA A 24 6.43 -9.59 -14.83
C ALA A 24 6.90 -8.46 -13.90
N LYS A 25 8.03 -8.68 -13.21
CA LYS A 25 8.64 -7.65 -12.36
C LYS A 25 9.27 -6.60 -13.27
N ILE A 26 8.64 -5.44 -13.36
CA ILE A 26 9.22 -4.27 -14.03
C ILE A 26 10.35 -3.78 -13.13
N HIS A 27 11.59 -3.88 -13.61
CA HIS A 27 12.77 -3.34 -12.94
C HIS A 27 13.02 -1.94 -13.47
N THR A 28 12.93 -0.95 -12.59
CA THR A 28 13.16 0.45 -12.96
C THR A 28 14.67 0.70 -12.95
N HIS A 29 15.26 0.94 -14.12
CA HIS A 29 16.67 1.26 -14.30
C HIS A 29 16.88 2.78 -14.30
N LEU A 30 16.56 3.44 -13.18
CA LEU A 30 16.86 4.87 -13.02
C LEU A 30 18.29 5.06 -12.47
N THR A 31 18.98 6.06 -12.98
CA THR A 31 20.30 6.49 -12.48
C THR A 31 20.16 7.25 -11.16
N MET A 32 21.27 7.43 -10.44
CA MET A 32 21.25 8.19 -9.17
C MET A 32 20.81 9.65 -9.39
N GLU A 33 21.30 10.29 -10.46
CA GLU A 33 20.91 11.66 -10.82
C GLU A 33 19.41 11.77 -11.09
N GLN A 34 18.84 10.79 -11.80
CA GLN A 34 17.40 10.72 -12.04
C GLN A 34 16.64 10.55 -10.71
N HIS A 35 17.14 9.73 -9.78
CA HIS A 35 16.52 9.60 -8.47
C HIS A 35 16.47 10.92 -7.70
N GLU A 36 17.54 11.71 -7.71
CA GLU A 36 17.58 13.00 -7.01
C GLU A 36 16.63 14.02 -7.64
N ALA A 37 16.66 14.16 -8.96
CA ALA A 37 15.74 15.03 -9.70
C ALA A 37 14.27 14.67 -9.44
N MET A 38 13.97 13.36 -9.33
CA MET A 38 12.65 12.88 -9.00
C MET A 38 12.20 13.20 -7.57
N VAL A 39 13.12 13.10 -6.60
CA VAL A 39 12.83 13.43 -5.21
C VAL A 39 12.54 14.92 -5.07
N ASP A 40 13.28 15.77 -5.78
CA ASP A 40 13.03 17.22 -5.80
C ASP A 40 11.66 17.56 -6.42
N TRP A 41 11.34 16.94 -7.55
CA TRP A 41 10.02 17.07 -8.17
C TRP A 41 8.90 16.58 -7.25
N LEU A 42 9.09 15.47 -6.53
CA LEU A 42 8.14 14.97 -5.55
C LEU A 42 7.91 15.98 -4.42
N LYS A 43 8.96 16.62 -3.91
CA LYS A 43 8.83 17.68 -2.88
C LYS A 43 7.94 18.81 -3.37
N SER A 44 8.07 19.21 -4.64
CA SER A 44 7.27 20.28 -5.25
C SER A 44 5.81 19.88 -5.55
N ASN A 45 5.50 18.58 -5.63
CA ASN A 45 4.18 18.08 -6.03
C ASN A 45 3.50 17.29 -4.90
N GLU A 46 2.96 18.01 -3.92
CA GLU A 46 2.26 17.41 -2.77
C GLU A 46 1.06 16.56 -3.17
N LEU A 47 0.43 16.83 -4.32
CA LEU A 47 -0.74 16.11 -4.82
C LEU A 47 -0.53 14.59 -4.94
N LEU A 48 0.73 14.15 -5.07
CA LEU A 48 1.07 12.73 -5.28
C LEU A 48 1.06 11.90 -3.99
N TYR A 49 1.18 12.54 -2.82
CA TYR A 49 1.32 11.83 -1.54
C TYR A 49 0.46 12.41 -0.42
N ASN A 50 0.07 13.67 -0.51
CA ASN A 50 -0.71 14.36 0.50
C ASN A 50 -2.20 14.01 0.37
N LYS A 51 -2.63 13.01 1.13
CA LYS A 51 -4.02 12.56 1.20
C LYS A 51 -5.00 13.58 1.81
N LYS A 52 -4.50 14.66 2.42
CA LYS A 52 -5.33 15.71 3.02
C LYS A 52 -5.81 16.72 1.98
N LEU A 53 -5.18 16.78 0.80
CA LEU A 53 -5.62 17.65 -0.29
C LEU A 53 -6.90 17.09 -0.91
N ASP A 54 -7.88 17.97 -1.16
CA ASP A 54 -9.13 17.59 -1.81
C ASP A 54 -8.88 17.01 -3.22
N SER A 55 -7.95 17.65 -3.96
CA SER A 55 -7.51 17.21 -5.29
C SER A 55 -6.70 15.91 -5.31
N TYR A 56 -6.40 15.29 -4.16
CA TYR A 56 -5.75 13.97 -4.12
C TYR A 56 -6.59 12.89 -4.82
N LYS A 57 -7.91 13.06 -4.85
CA LYS A 57 -8.83 12.10 -5.52
C LYS A 57 -8.86 12.27 -7.05
N ASP A 58 -8.22 13.31 -7.59
CA ASP A 58 -8.19 13.60 -9.03
C ASP A 58 -7.18 12.71 -9.76
N THR A 59 -7.56 11.46 -10.01
CA THR A 59 -6.72 10.46 -10.72
C THR A 59 -6.24 10.93 -12.10
N LYS A 60 -7.01 11.79 -12.77
CA LYS A 60 -6.62 12.39 -14.06
C LYS A 60 -5.42 13.32 -13.91
N LYS A 61 -5.44 14.20 -12.89
CA LYS A 61 -4.34 15.14 -12.62
C LYS A 61 -3.09 14.39 -12.17
N GLU A 62 -3.27 13.39 -11.30
CA GLU A 62 -2.18 12.52 -10.88
C GLU A 62 -1.52 11.84 -12.07
N THR A 63 -2.30 11.21 -12.95
CA THR A 63 -1.78 10.51 -14.13
C THR A 63 -1.05 11.47 -15.08
N PHE A 64 -1.63 12.64 -15.34
CA PHE A 64 -0.99 13.66 -16.16
C PHE A 64 0.36 14.14 -15.59
N LEU A 65 0.46 14.33 -14.27
CA LEU A 65 1.72 14.71 -13.63
C LEU A 65 2.79 13.63 -13.79
N TRP A 66 2.43 12.36 -13.62
CA TRP A 66 3.36 11.24 -13.82
C TRP A 66 3.82 11.12 -15.27
N GLU A 67 2.90 11.25 -16.23
CA GLU A 67 3.23 11.19 -17.67
C GLU A 67 4.15 12.34 -18.06
N LYS A 68 3.83 13.57 -17.67
CA LYS A 68 4.66 14.75 -17.95
C LYS A 68 6.07 14.63 -17.37
N GLN A 69 6.19 14.12 -16.14
CA GLN A 69 7.50 13.94 -15.53
C GLN A 69 8.28 12.79 -16.17
N ALA A 70 7.59 11.74 -16.61
CA ALA A 70 8.20 10.63 -17.29
C ALA A 70 8.73 11.04 -18.68
N GLU A 71 8.02 11.92 -19.40
CA GLU A 71 8.49 12.52 -20.65
C GLU A 71 9.79 13.31 -20.45
N ILE A 72 9.91 14.10 -19.37
CA ILE A 72 11.12 14.86 -19.06
C ILE A 72 12.31 13.93 -18.80
N ILE A 73 12.09 12.82 -18.11
CA ILE A 73 13.15 11.86 -17.72
C ILE A 73 13.44 10.85 -18.85
N GLY A 74 12.56 10.73 -19.84
CA GLY A 74 12.66 9.78 -20.94
C GLY A 74 12.27 8.34 -20.56
N VAL A 75 11.35 8.19 -19.60
CA VAL A 75 10.85 6.89 -19.12
C VAL A 75 9.33 6.80 -19.27
N ASN A 76 8.76 5.62 -19.04
CA ASN A 76 7.31 5.47 -19.04
C ASN A 76 6.71 5.91 -17.69
N GLY A 77 5.56 6.60 -17.71
CA GLY A 77 4.84 7.03 -16.50
C GLY A 77 4.47 5.87 -15.57
N ASP A 78 4.17 4.69 -16.13
CA ASP A 78 3.89 3.49 -15.32
C ASP A 78 5.14 2.95 -14.62
N GLU A 79 6.30 2.97 -15.29
CA GLU A 79 7.58 2.60 -14.67
C GLU A 79 7.90 3.56 -13.53
N LEU A 80 7.63 4.85 -13.73
CA LEU A 80 7.84 5.90 -12.73
C LEU A 80 6.97 5.69 -11.48
N LYS A 81 5.70 5.33 -11.68
CA LYS A 81 4.78 4.95 -10.59
C LYS A 81 5.26 3.71 -9.86
N ILE A 82 5.78 2.70 -10.56
CA ILE A 82 6.31 1.47 -9.95
C ILE A 82 7.54 1.79 -9.10
N TRP A 83 8.46 2.60 -9.63
CA TRP A 83 9.64 3.08 -8.92
C TRP A 83 9.24 3.75 -7.60
N TYR A 84 8.34 4.73 -7.67
CA TYR A 84 7.87 5.49 -6.51
C TYR A 84 7.21 4.57 -5.47
N ASN A 85 6.33 3.67 -5.91
CA ASN A 85 5.67 2.71 -5.01
C ASN A 85 6.67 1.76 -4.35
N SER A 86 7.72 1.35 -5.06
CA SER A 86 8.77 0.48 -4.53
C SER A 86 9.57 1.19 -3.41
N LEU A 87 9.97 2.45 -3.62
CA LEU A 87 10.69 3.25 -2.64
C LEU A 87 9.83 3.62 -1.45
N ARG A 88 8.57 4.03 -1.68
CA ARG A 88 7.62 4.29 -0.61
C ARG A 88 7.40 3.03 0.25
N THR A 89 7.25 1.86 -0.37
CA THR A 89 7.13 0.59 0.37
C THR A 89 8.39 0.30 1.18
N ARG A 90 9.58 0.54 0.62
CA ARG A 90 10.85 0.37 1.33
C ARG A 90 10.95 1.33 2.53
N TYR A 91 10.72 2.62 2.32
CA TYR A 91 10.68 3.65 3.36
C TYR A 91 9.74 3.27 4.52
N THR A 92 8.50 2.88 4.20
CA THR A 92 7.53 2.51 5.24
C THR A 92 7.90 1.24 6.01
N LYS A 93 8.63 0.31 5.39
CA LYS A 93 9.16 -0.88 6.08
C LYS A 93 10.32 -0.52 6.99
N LEU A 94 11.26 0.31 6.51
CA LEU A 94 12.40 0.79 7.30
C LEU A 94 11.96 1.58 8.53
N LYS A 95 10.91 2.41 8.39
CA LYS A 95 10.31 3.15 9.51
C LYS A 95 9.65 2.24 10.55
N LYS A 96 9.24 1.02 10.17
CA LYS A 96 8.62 0.05 11.07
C LYS A 96 9.71 -0.79 11.75
N THR A 97 10.28 -0.26 12.83
CA THR A 97 11.12 -1.07 13.72
C THR A 97 10.19 -1.99 14.53
N LYS A 98 10.31 -3.31 14.32
CA LYS A 98 9.58 -4.29 15.13
C LYS A 98 10.33 -4.46 16.45
N SER A 99 9.62 -4.39 17.58
CA SER A 99 10.20 -4.72 18.88
C SER A 99 10.78 -6.14 18.84
N GLY A 100 12.08 -6.27 19.10
CA GLY A 100 12.81 -7.55 19.07
C GLY A 100 13.53 -7.89 17.76
N ASP A 101 13.38 -7.11 16.69
CA ASP A 101 14.35 -7.16 15.58
C ASP A 101 15.61 -6.41 16.03
N GLY A 102 16.76 -7.11 16.07
CA GLY A 102 18.05 -6.44 16.22
C GLY A 102 18.23 -5.38 15.14
N ALA A 103 18.95 -4.29 15.43
CA ALA A 103 19.12 -3.20 14.47
C ALA A 103 19.68 -3.76 13.15
N PRO A 104 18.88 -3.79 12.05
CA PRO A 104 19.38 -4.30 10.79
C PRO A 104 20.45 -3.35 10.28
N GLU A 105 21.52 -3.91 9.72
CA GLU A 105 22.54 -3.13 9.03
C GLU A 105 21.87 -2.40 7.86
N GLN A 106 21.80 -1.07 7.97
CA GLN A 106 21.15 -0.24 6.95
C GLN A 106 22.13 -0.02 5.81
N SER A 107 21.78 -0.50 4.61
CA SER A 107 22.55 -0.20 3.40
C SER A 107 22.50 1.31 3.10
N ASP A 108 23.52 1.85 2.45
CA ASP A 108 23.57 3.25 1.99
C ASP A 108 22.31 3.65 1.21
N ARG A 109 21.77 2.72 0.41
CA ARG A 109 20.53 2.92 -0.36
C ARG A 109 19.30 3.08 0.54
N ASP A 110 19.29 2.39 1.68
CA ASP A 110 18.20 2.47 2.65
C ASP A 110 18.28 3.78 3.44
N GLN A 111 19.48 4.23 3.80
CA GLN A 111 19.68 5.55 4.39
C GLN A 111 19.28 6.68 3.44
N TRP A 112 19.69 6.60 2.16
CA TRP A 112 19.27 7.54 1.14
C TRP A 112 17.74 7.60 0.99
N ALA A 113 17.07 6.44 0.99
CA ALA A 113 15.61 6.37 0.89
C ALA A 113 14.94 6.98 2.14
N LEU A 114 15.47 6.75 3.34
CA LEU A 114 14.98 7.35 4.58
C LEU A 114 15.07 8.87 4.56
N ASN A 115 16.21 9.41 4.13
CA ASN A 115 16.45 10.85 4.06
C ASN A 115 15.58 11.52 2.99
N SER A 116 15.54 10.94 1.78
CA SER A 116 14.81 11.49 0.64
C SER A 116 13.30 11.48 0.82
N PHE A 117 12.74 10.41 1.41
CA PHE A 117 11.30 10.23 1.60
C PHE A 117 10.81 10.67 2.99
N SER A 118 11.65 11.41 3.74
CA SER A 118 11.29 12.00 5.03
C SER A 118 10.03 12.89 4.95
N LEU A 119 9.79 13.56 3.81
CA LEU A 119 8.59 14.35 3.51
C LEU A 119 7.27 13.56 3.58
N LEU A 120 7.30 12.23 3.42
CA LEU A 120 6.10 11.39 3.53
C LEU A 120 5.75 11.04 4.97
N ALA A 121 6.65 11.28 5.93
CA ALA A 121 6.44 10.98 7.34
C ALA A 121 5.09 11.47 7.89
N PRO A 122 4.66 12.72 7.68
CA PRO A 122 3.38 13.23 8.19
C PRO A 122 2.14 12.65 7.50
N PHE A 123 2.27 12.15 6.26
CA PHE A 123 1.15 11.64 5.46
C PHE A 123 1.04 10.11 5.48
N THR A 124 2.02 9.43 6.08
CA THR A 124 2.05 7.98 6.19
C THR A 124 1.58 7.54 7.55
N TYR A 125 0.42 6.88 7.60
CA TYR A 125 -0.09 6.23 8.80
C TYR A 125 0.13 4.71 8.74
N GLU A 126 0.45 4.14 9.88
CA GLU A 126 0.48 2.69 10.03
C GLU A 126 -0.93 2.13 10.17
N VAL A 127 -1.29 1.20 9.29
CA VAL A 127 -2.50 0.39 9.45
C VAL A 127 -2.20 -0.78 10.38
N LYS A 128 -2.67 -0.71 11.63
CA LYS A 128 -2.65 -1.87 12.55
C LYS A 128 -3.64 -2.92 12.05
N LYS A 129 -3.15 -4.14 11.78
CA LYS A 129 -4.04 -5.26 11.45
C LYS A 129 -4.85 -5.61 12.70
N ARG A 130 -6.16 -5.81 12.56
CA ARG A 130 -6.97 -6.33 13.66
C ARG A 130 -6.51 -7.76 13.96
N THR A 131 -6.19 -8.02 15.21
CA THR A 131 -5.97 -9.37 15.72
C THR A 131 -7.30 -10.11 15.67
N VAL A 132 -7.40 -11.14 14.84
CA VAL A 132 -8.57 -12.02 14.82
C VAL A 132 -8.36 -13.05 15.91
N VAL A 133 -8.88 -12.79 17.11
CA VAL A 133 -8.91 -13.79 18.19
C VAL A 133 -10.11 -14.69 17.99
N SER A 134 -9.92 -16.01 18.03
CA SER A 134 -11.00 -16.99 18.06
C SER A 134 -11.64 -16.98 19.46
N VAL A 135 -12.80 -16.34 19.60
CA VAL A 135 -13.54 -16.35 20.87
C VAL A 135 -14.50 -17.55 20.85
N SER A 136 -14.25 -18.55 21.69
CA SER A 136 -15.22 -19.63 21.93
C SER A 136 -16.33 -19.13 22.85
N LYS A 137 -17.59 -19.22 22.41
CA LYS A 137 -18.75 -18.96 23.27
C LYS A 137 -19.05 -20.23 24.05
N SER A 138 -18.83 -20.22 25.36
CA SER A 138 -19.27 -21.29 26.25
C SER A 138 -20.66 -20.94 26.79
N TYR A 139 -21.67 -21.75 26.48
CA TYR A 139 -23.01 -21.60 27.04
C TYR A 139 -23.09 -22.47 28.31
N HIS A 140 -23.20 -21.84 29.47
CA HIS A 140 -23.56 -22.53 30.71
C HIS A 140 -25.09 -22.56 30.81
N CYS A 141 -25.70 -23.72 30.59
CA CYS A 141 -27.11 -23.93 30.92
C CYS A 141 -27.21 -24.42 32.36
N TYR A 142 -27.80 -23.61 33.24
CA TYR A 142 -28.27 -24.08 34.54
C TYR A 142 -29.65 -24.72 34.34
N ILE A 143 -29.72 -26.04 34.53
CA ILE A 143 -31.00 -26.73 34.66
C ILE A 143 -31.44 -26.52 36.12
N TYR A 144 -32.50 -25.75 36.33
CA TYR A 144 -33.19 -25.70 37.62
C TYR A 144 -34.16 -26.89 37.69
N ASN A 145 -34.03 -27.68 38.78
CA ASN A 145 -34.92 -28.79 39.14
C ASN A 145 -36.30 -28.28 39.57
#